data_AF-A0A1M6IIB2-F1
#
_entry.id   AF-A0A1M6IIB2-F1
#
_cell.length_a   1.000
_cell.length_b   1.000
_cell.length_c   1.000
_cell.angle_alpha   90.00
_cell.angle_beta   90.00
_cell.angle_gamma   90.00
#
_symmetry.space_group_name_H-M   'P 1'
#
loop_
_entity.id
_entity.type
_entity.pdbx_description
1 polymer ?
#
loop_
_entity_poly.entity_id
_entity_poly.type
_entity_poly.pdbx_seq_one_letter_code
_entity_poly.pdbx_strand_id
1 'polypeptide(L)'
;MEDKEFLTEEEQFRKVLSKKEIERIQDPALRELRMNFWQEKYKIALDTKIITSDALLEEAMAKIAKEEETALAEYKKKLNK
;
A
#
# COMPACT_ATOMS: atom_id res chain seq x y z
N MET A 1 17.21 7.63 -19.10
CA MET A 1 15.95 6.99 -18.64
C MET A 1 15.11 8.13 -18.12
N GLU A 2 13.89 8.32 -18.60
CA GLU A 2 13.04 9.41 -18.10
C GLU A 2 12.81 9.21 -16.59
N ASP A 3 13.43 10.08 -15.80
CA ASP A 3 13.10 10.33 -14.40
C ASP A 3 11.67 10.86 -14.34
N LYS A 4 10.67 9.99 -14.46
CA LYS A 4 9.30 10.36 -14.12
C LYS A 4 9.29 10.65 -12.61
N GLU A 5 9.34 11.92 -12.21
CA GLU A 5 9.34 12.29 -10.79
C GLU A 5 8.13 11.70 -10.04
N PHE A 6 6.99 11.52 -10.73
CA PHE A 6 5.76 10.97 -10.16
C PHE A 6 5.19 9.79 -10.97
N LEU A 7 4.46 8.91 -10.28
CA LEU A 7 3.63 7.86 -10.88
C LEU A 7 2.41 8.47 -11.59
N THR A 8 1.94 7.86 -12.69
CA THR A 8 0.65 8.23 -13.29
C THR A 8 -0.51 7.88 -12.34
N GLU A 9 -1.68 8.49 -12.55
CA GLU A 9 -2.86 8.21 -11.73
C GLU A 9 -3.16 6.70 -11.67
N GLU A 10 -3.16 6.01 -12.81
CA GLU A 10 -3.37 4.55 -12.87
C GLU A 10 -2.28 3.77 -12.10
N GLU A 11 -1.02 4.23 -12.18
CA GLU A 11 0.09 3.61 -11.45
C GLU A 11 -0.05 3.77 -9.93
N GLN A 12 -0.54 4.92 -9.46
CA GLN A 12 -0.74 5.21 -8.04
C GLN A 12 -1.77 4.28 -7.39
N PHE A 13 -2.71 3.73 -8.16
CA PHE A 13 -3.75 2.79 -7.69
C PHE A 13 -3.46 1.31 -7.99
N ARG A 14 -2.24 0.96 -8.44
CA ARG A 14 -1.89 -0.46 -8.66
C ARG A 14 -1.95 -1.24 -7.35
N LYS A 15 -2.30 -2.53 -7.45
CA LYS A 15 -2.48 -3.42 -6.29
C LYS A 15 -1.25 -3.47 -5.38
N VAL A 16 -0.05 -3.50 -5.96
CA VAL A 16 1.22 -3.55 -5.24
C VAL A 16 2.10 -2.40 -5.70
N LEU A 17 2.63 -1.64 -4.75
CA LEU A 17 3.67 -0.64 -4.97
C LEU A 17 4.82 -0.89 -3.97
N SER A 18 6.05 -0.76 -4.44
CA SER A 18 7.23 -0.70 -3.58
C SER A 18 7.29 0.64 -2.84
N LYS A 19 8.07 0.71 -1.75
CA LYS A 19 8.27 1.96 -1.01
C LYS A 19 8.71 3.13 -1.91
N LYS A 20 9.62 2.87 -2.85
CA LYS A 20 10.12 3.89 -3.80
C LYS A 20 9.03 4.37 -4.76
N GLU A 21 8.13 3.48 -5.16
CA GLU A 21 6.98 3.85 -5.99
C GLU A 21 5.96 4.64 -5.18
N ILE A 22 5.71 4.26 -3.92
CA ILE A 22 4.84 5.01 -3.00
C ILE A 22 5.37 6.43 -2.81
N GLU A 23 6.68 6.62 -2.63
CA GLU A 23 7.30 7.95 -2.51
C GLU A 23 7.07 8.84 -3.74
N ARG A 24 6.84 8.23 -4.92
CA ARG A 24 6.53 8.89 -6.19
C ARG A 24 5.03 9.11 -6.42
N ILE A 25 4.16 8.82 -5.44
CA ILE A 25 2.74 9.17 -5.52
C ILE A 25 2.60 10.69 -5.39
N GLN A 26 1.98 11.33 -6.39
CA GLN A 26 1.86 12.78 -6.42
C GLN A 26 0.98 13.31 -5.29
N ASP A 27 -0.17 12.68 -5.06
CA ASP A 27 -1.11 13.07 -4.03
C ASP A 27 -0.55 12.75 -2.62
N PRO A 28 -0.32 13.76 -1.76
CA PRO A 28 0.27 13.56 -0.45
C PRO A 28 -0.62 12.73 0.50
N ALA A 29 -1.95 12.84 0.40
CA ALA A 29 -2.87 12.07 1.24
C ALA A 29 -2.94 10.62 0.78
N LEU A 30 -2.93 10.36 -0.54
CA LEU A 30 -2.82 9.01 -1.08
C LEU A 30 -1.46 8.37 -0.74
N ARG A 31 -0.39 9.15 -0.79
CA ARG A 31 0.97 8.72 -0.43
C ARG A 31 1.05 8.28 1.02
N GLU A 32 0.52 9.08 1.92
CA GLU A 32 0.50 8.76 3.36
C GLU A 32 -0.33 7.49 3.62
N LEU A 33 -1.51 7.39 3.01
CA LEU A 33 -2.36 6.20 3.11
C LEU A 33 -1.61 4.94 2.66
N ARG A 34 -0.97 4.97 1.49
CA ARG A 34 -0.20 3.83 0.96
C ARG A 34 1.04 3.53 1.79
N MET A 35 1.73 4.55 2.30
CA MET A 35 2.90 4.38 3.15
C MET A 35 2.54 3.71 4.48
N ASN A 36 1.39 4.05 5.07
CA ASN A 36 0.90 3.43 6.31
C ASN A 36 0.68 1.92 6.13
N PHE A 37 -0.03 1.51 5.07
CA PHE A 37 -0.22 0.10 4.76
C PHE A 37 1.08 -0.63 4.43
N TRP A 38 2.01 0.02 3.73
CA TRP A 38 3.34 -0.55 3.47
C TRP A 38 4.10 -0.81 4.78
N GLN A 39 4.08 0.14 5.71
CA GLN A 39 4.72 0.00 7.02
C GLN A 39 4.07 -1.10 7.86
N GLU A 40 2.75 -1.26 7.83
CA GLU A 40 2.06 -2.34 8.52
C GLU A 40 2.46 -3.71 7.97
N LYS A 41 2.43 -3.89 6.65
CA LYS A 41 2.89 -5.13 6.00
C LYS A 41 4.34 -5.43 6.35
N TYR A 42 5.20 -4.41 6.34
CA TYR A 42 6.61 -4.55 6.70
C TYR A 42 6.79 -4.96 8.16
N LYS A 43 6.04 -4.38 9.09
CA LYS A 43 6.06 -4.77 10.51
C LYS A 43 5.62 -6.22 10.69
N ILE A 44 4.52 -6.64 10.06
CA ILE A 44 4.05 -8.04 10.12
C ILE A 44 5.10 -9.00 9.56
N ALA A 45 5.70 -8.66 8.41
CA ALA A 45 6.73 -9.50 7.81
C ALA A 45 8.00 -9.65 8.68
N LEU A 46 8.30 -8.66 9.51
CA LEU A 46 9.42 -8.69 10.45
C LEU A 46 9.06 -9.26 11.83
N ASP A 47 7.77 -9.41 12.16
CA ASP A 47 7.32 -9.90 13.45
C ASP A 47 7.37 -11.42 13.52
N THR A 48 8.58 -11.94 13.71
CA THR A 48 8.84 -13.38 13.87
C THR A 48 8.35 -13.94 15.20
N LYS A 49 7.79 -13.11 16.10
CA LYS A 49 7.26 -13.58 17.40
C LYS A 49 5.79 -13.95 17.29
N ILE A 50 5.02 -13.19 16.52
CA ILE A 50 3.60 -13.43 16.29
C ILE A 50 3.40 -14.29 15.04
N ILE A 51 4.16 -14.01 13.99
CA ILE A 51 4.09 -14.74 12.73
C ILE A 51 5.09 -15.89 12.78
N THR A 52 4.57 -17.06 13.16
CA THR A 52 5.37 -18.28 13.37
C THR A 52 5.27 -19.28 12.22
N SER A 53 4.42 -19.01 11.22
CA SER A 53 4.26 -19.84 10.02
C SER A 53 3.92 -19.00 8.80
N ASP A 54 4.24 -19.53 7.63
CA ASP A 54 3.92 -18.89 6.34
C ASP A 54 2.41 -18.71 6.15
N ALA A 55 1.59 -19.65 6.64
CA ALA A 55 0.13 -19.54 6.57
C ALA A 55 -0.41 -18.35 7.39
N LEU A 56 0.15 -18.11 8.58
CA LEU A 56 -0.21 -16.95 9.40
C LEU A 56 0.26 -15.64 8.75
N LEU A 57 1.43 -15.66 8.10
CA LEU A 57 1.94 -14.52 7.34
C LEU A 57 0.99 -14.19 6.18
N GLU A 58 0.60 -15.20 5.40
CA GLU A 58 -0.32 -15.04 4.27
C GLU A 58 -1.68 -14.50 4.71
N GLU A 59 -2.24 -15.04 5.80
CA GLU A 59 -3.52 -14.57 6.34
C GLU A 59 -3.43 -13.10 6.79
N ALA A 60 -2.39 -12.75 7.54
CA ALA A 60 -2.17 -11.39 8.02
C ALA A 60 -1.96 -10.40 6.87
N MET A 61 -1.16 -10.78 5.87
CA MET A 61 -0.91 -9.97 4.67
C MET A 61 -2.17 -9.81 3.82
N ALA A 62 -2.98 -10.85 3.69
CA ALA A 62 -4.26 -10.81 2.97
C ALA A 62 -5.27 -9.89 3.66
N LYS A 63 -5.31 -9.91 5.00
CA LYS A 63 -6.16 -9.00 5.78
C LYS A 63 -5.79 -7.54 5.53
N ILE A 64 -4.50 -7.19 5.65
CA ILE A 64 -4.05 -5.82 5.37
C ILE A 64 -4.34 -5.43 3.92
N ALA A 65 -4.10 -6.32 2.96
CA ALA A 65 -4.38 -6.03 1.55
C ALA A 65 -5.87 -5.72 1.30
N LYS A 66 -6.78 -6.42 1.98
CA LYS A 66 -8.21 -6.17 1.87
C LYS A 66 -8.63 -4.82 2.49
N GLU A 67 -8.04 -4.48 3.63
CA GLU A 67 -8.25 -3.18 4.28
C GLU A 67 -7.73 -2.04 3.39
N GLU A 68 -6.56 -2.22 2.78
CA GLU A 68 -5.98 -1.27 1.83
C GLU A 68 -6.84 -1.08 0.59
N GLU A 69 -7.31 -2.16 -0.04
CA GLU A 69 -8.21 -2.09 -1.22
C GLU A 69 -9.50 -1.32 -0.87
N THR A 70 -10.05 -1.54 0.33
CA THR A 70 -11.25 -0.84 0.80
C THR A 70 -10.97 0.65 0.98
N ALA A 71 -9.88 1.01 1.67
CA ALA A 71 -9.49 2.39 1.89
C ALA A 71 -9.21 3.14 0.59
N LEU A 72 -8.56 2.49 -0.39
CA LEU A 72 -8.32 3.07 -1.72
C LEU A 72 -9.62 3.27 -2.51
N ALA A 73 -10.56 2.33 -2.44
CA ALA A 73 -11.86 2.49 -3.09
C ALA A 73 -12.65 3.65 -2.49
N GLU A 74 -12.62 3.83 -1.17
CA GLU A 74 -13.21 4.99 -0.50
C GLU A 74 -12.52 6.30 -0.87
N TYR A 75 -11.18 6.29 -0.94
CA TYR A 75 -10.40 7.45 -1.36
C TYR A 75 -10.75 7.88 -2.79
N LYS A 76 -10.82 6.92 -3.71
CA LYS A 76 -11.22 7.16 -5.11
C LYS A 76 -12.64 7.71 -5.22
N LYS A 77 -13.58 7.24 -4.39
CA LYS A 77 -14.94 7.79 -4.33
C LYS A 77 -14.97 9.23 -3.84
N LYS A 78 -14.09 9.61 -2.90
CA LYS A 78 -13.98 10.99 -2.40
C LYS A 78 -13.37 11.94 -3.43
N LEU A 79 -12.42 11.47 -4.23
CA LEU A 79 -11.82 12.26 -5.32
C LEU A 79 -12.81 12.55 -6.47
N ASN A 80 -13.73 11.63 -6.75
CA ASN A 80 -14.71 11.75 -7.84
C ASN A 80 -16.00 12.49 -7.46
N LYS A 81 -16.06 13.12 -6.29
CA LYS A 81 -17.27 13.77 -5.74
C LYS A 81 -17.06 15.26 -5.55
#